data_AF-A0A378H1Z2-F1
#
_entry.id   AF-A0A378H1Z2-F1
#
_cell.length_a   1.000
_cell.length_b   1.000
_cell.length_c   1.000
_cell.angle_alpha   90.00
_cell.angle_beta   90.00
_cell.angle_gamma   90.00
#
_symmetry.space_group_name_H-M   'P 1'
#
loop_
_entity.id
_entity.type
_entity.pdbx_description
1 polymer ?
#
loop_
_entity_poly.entity_id
_entity_poly.type
_entity_poly.pdbx_seq_one_letter_code
_entity_poly.pdbx_strand_id
1 'polypeptide(L)'
;MKLVHGNEVHHYQQPLPTRPHADAVFTAVAGQKVGVVTADCLPLLIASRDGRYVCSVHAGWQGWSAVLSDNSLACFRQQGVALADLVIAVGAVYSPLLLRSLRRILSATAGPARR
;
A
#
# COMPACT_ATOMS: atom_id res chain seq x y z
N MET A 1 -7.59 -3.45 -11.21
CA MET A 1 -7.03 -2.18 -11.73
C MET A 1 -6.07 -2.45 -12.87
N LYS A 2 -5.73 -1.41 -13.64
CA LYS A 2 -4.58 -1.35 -14.57
C LYS A 2 -3.49 -0.55 -13.89
N LEU A 3 -2.32 -1.17 -13.68
CA LEU A 3 -1.15 -0.54 -13.07
C LEU A 3 -0.49 0.34 -14.13
N VAL A 4 -0.32 1.62 -13.84
CA VAL A 4 0.19 2.62 -14.80
C VAL A 4 1.45 3.33 -14.29
N HIS A 5 2.07 2.80 -13.23
CA HIS A 5 3.20 3.40 -12.53
C HIS A 5 2.91 4.82 -12.02
N GLY A 6 1.64 5.11 -11.73
CA GLY A 6 1.20 6.33 -11.07
C GLY A 6 1.18 6.17 -9.55
N ASN A 7 0.43 7.04 -8.89
CA ASN A 7 0.25 7.08 -7.44
C ASN A 7 -1.22 6.89 -7.01
N GLU A 8 -2.14 6.67 -7.95
CA GLU A 8 -3.56 6.56 -7.65
C GLU A 8 -3.90 5.30 -6.83
N VAL A 9 -4.73 5.49 -5.80
CA VAL A 9 -5.27 4.41 -4.95
C VAL A 9 -6.74 4.21 -5.28
N HIS A 10 -7.08 3.03 -5.79
CA HIS A 10 -8.46 2.65 -5.97
C HIS A 10 -9.09 2.19 -4.64
N HIS A 11 -10.05 2.96 -4.12
CA HIS A 11 -10.86 2.52 -2.98
C HIS A 11 -11.95 1.55 -3.49
N TYR A 12 -11.73 0.26 -3.30
CA TYR A 12 -12.68 -0.76 -3.71
C TYR A 12 -13.80 -0.91 -2.69
N GLN A 13 -15.03 -0.76 -3.17
CA GLN A 13 -16.27 -1.00 -2.41
C GLN A 13 -17.14 -2.08 -3.06
N GLN A 14 -17.11 -2.17 -4.38
CA GLN A 14 -17.91 -3.10 -5.17
C GLN A 14 -17.27 -3.31 -6.56
N PRO A 15 -17.67 -4.35 -7.31
CA PRO A 15 -17.18 -4.56 -8.66
C PRO A 15 -17.46 -3.36 -9.58
N LEU A 16 -16.48 -3.03 -10.42
CA LEU A 16 -16.62 -2.03 -11.48
C LEU A 16 -16.71 -2.71 -12.85
N PRO A 17 -17.46 -2.14 -13.81
CA PRO A 17 -17.59 -2.70 -15.16
C PRO A 17 -16.26 -2.65 -15.94
N THR A 18 -15.36 -1.76 -15.55
CA THR A 18 -14.03 -1.61 -16.15
C THR A 18 -12.95 -1.60 -15.08
N ARG A 19 -11.71 -1.90 -15.48
CA ARG A 19 -10.56 -1.84 -14.58
C ARG A 19 -10.07 -0.38 -14.48
N PRO A 20 -10.15 0.27 -13.31
CA PRO A 20 -9.64 1.63 -13.16
C PRO A 20 -8.11 1.66 -13.29
N HIS A 21 -7.56 2.79 -13.71
CA HIS A 21 -6.12 3.06 -13.62
C HIS A 21 -5.78 3.38 -12.17
N ALA A 22 -4.95 2.55 -11.56
CA ALA A 22 -4.50 2.72 -10.18
C ALA A 22 -3.32 1.79 -9.93
N ASP A 23 -2.41 2.22 -9.06
CA ASP A 23 -1.24 1.47 -8.64
C ASP A 23 -1.35 0.98 -7.19
N ALA A 24 -2.48 1.25 -6.54
CA ALA A 24 -2.84 0.63 -5.29
C ALA A 24 -4.35 0.35 -5.22
N VAL A 25 -4.73 -0.60 -4.37
CA VAL A 25 -6.13 -0.85 -4.02
C VAL A 25 -6.26 -0.89 -2.51
N PHE A 26 -7.20 -0.13 -1.96
CA PHE A 26 -7.56 -0.10 -0.55
C PHE A 26 -9.01 -0.58 -0.40
N THR A 27 -9.31 -1.33 0.66
CA THR A 27 -10.69 -1.74 0.95
C THR A 27 -10.92 -2.04 2.42
N ALA A 28 -12.18 -1.87 2.83
CA ALA A 28 -12.75 -2.34 4.11
C ALA A 28 -13.77 -3.47 3.91
N VAL A 29 -13.95 -3.96 2.68
CA VAL A 29 -14.97 -4.97 2.35
C VAL A 29 -14.49 -6.34 2.83
N ALA A 30 -15.18 -6.88 3.83
CA ALA A 30 -14.87 -8.21 4.36
C ALA A 30 -14.97 -9.30 3.27
N GLY A 31 -14.01 -10.21 3.25
CA GLY A 31 -13.93 -11.28 2.25
C GLY A 31 -13.38 -10.86 0.88
N GLN A 32 -13.16 -9.56 0.64
CA GLN A 32 -12.54 -9.10 -0.61
C GLN A 32 -11.03 -9.32 -0.59
N LYS A 33 -10.53 -9.98 -1.63
CA LYS A 33 -9.09 -10.14 -1.86
C LYS A 33 -8.53 -8.90 -2.55
N VAL A 34 -7.34 -8.46 -2.14
CA VAL A 34 -6.56 -7.40 -2.79
C VAL A 34 -5.23 -7.93 -3.27
N GLY A 35 -4.70 -7.35 -4.33
CA GLY A 35 -3.41 -7.74 -4.87
C GLY A 35 -2.94 -6.83 -6.00
N VAL A 36 -1.64 -6.86 -6.22
CA VAL A 36 -0.95 -6.23 -7.34
C VAL A 36 -0.13 -7.27 -8.07
N VAL A 37 0.04 -7.08 -9.37
CA VAL A 37 0.97 -7.87 -10.17
C VAL A 37 2.26 -7.06 -10.30
N THR A 38 3.41 -7.72 -10.23
CA THR A 38 4.70 -7.07 -10.37
C THR A 38 5.67 -7.98 -11.11
N ALA A 39 6.59 -7.36 -11.84
CA ALA A 39 7.85 -7.93 -12.27
C ALA A 39 8.91 -6.83 -12.00
N ASP A 40 9.76 -7.04 -11.01
CA ASP A 40 10.81 -6.12 -10.52
C ASP A 40 10.37 -4.90 -9.70
N CYS A 41 9.13 -4.43 -9.80
CA CYS A 41 8.60 -3.38 -8.93
C CYS A 41 8.43 -3.88 -7.49
N LEU A 42 8.31 -2.95 -6.53
CA LEU A 42 8.18 -3.25 -5.10
C LEU A 42 6.71 -3.43 -4.71
N PRO A 43 6.23 -4.66 -4.45
CA PRO A 43 4.89 -4.87 -3.93
C PRO A 43 4.86 -4.67 -2.40
N LEU A 44 3.88 -3.91 -1.91
CA LEU A 44 3.61 -3.77 -0.49
C LEU A 44 2.20 -4.25 -0.16
N LEU A 45 2.06 -4.91 0.97
CA LEU A 45 0.78 -5.19 1.61
C LEU A 45 0.72 -4.43 2.92
N ILE A 46 -0.34 -3.65 3.11
CA ILE A 46 -0.58 -2.84 4.31
C ILE A 46 -1.89 -3.31 4.92
N ALA A 47 -1.91 -3.54 6.21
CA ALA A 47 -3.11 -3.87 6.95
C ALA A 47 -3.17 -3.07 8.25
N SER A 48 -4.38 -2.66 8.62
CA SER A 48 -4.68 -2.27 10.00
C SER A 48 -4.56 -3.49 10.92
N ARG A 49 -4.09 -3.29 12.16
CA ARG A 49 -3.85 -4.37 13.13
C ARG A 49 -5.14 -5.07 13.58
N ASP A 50 -6.27 -4.37 13.53
CA ASP A 50 -7.59 -4.94 13.78
C ASP A 50 -8.14 -5.75 12.58
N GLY A 51 -7.43 -5.75 11.45
CA GLY A 51 -7.76 -6.50 10.24
C GLY A 51 -8.92 -5.92 9.43
N ARG A 52 -9.45 -4.74 9.77
CA ARG A 52 -10.64 -4.17 9.12
C ARG A 52 -10.35 -3.53 7.77
N TYR A 53 -9.14 -3.03 7.61
CA TYR A 53 -8.67 -2.32 6.43
C TYR A 53 -7.40 -2.95 5.88
N VAL A 54 -7.36 -3.11 4.56
CA VAL A 54 -6.20 -3.64 3.83
C VAL A 54 -5.92 -2.82 2.58
N CYS A 55 -4.65 -2.79 2.18
CA CYS A 55 -4.19 -2.16 0.96
C CYS A 55 -3.10 -3.00 0.29
N SER A 56 -3.15 -3.11 -1.03
CA SER A 56 -2.08 -3.68 -1.84
C SER A 56 -1.55 -2.61 -2.78
N VAL A 57 -0.23 -2.43 -2.79
CA VAL A 57 0.45 -1.31 -3.46
C VAL A 57 1.51 -1.85 -4.42
N HIS A 58 1.45 -1.38 -5.65
CA HIS A 58 2.46 -1.55 -6.69
C HIS A 58 3.33 -0.31 -6.70
N ALA A 59 4.55 -0.44 -6.18
CA ALA A 59 5.46 0.69 -6.02
C ALA A 59 6.58 0.59 -7.07
N GLY A 60 6.38 1.27 -8.20
CA GLY A 60 7.39 1.40 -9.26
C GLY A 60 8.53 2.35 -8.87
N TRP A 61 9.69 2.23 -9.54
CA TRP A 61 10.90 2.98 -9.19
C TRP A 61 10.74 4.51 -9.23
N GLN A 62 9.87 5.04 -10.10
CA GLN A 62 9.63 6.48 -10.27
C GLN A 62 8.60 7.08 -9.30
N GLY A 63 7.79 6.25 -8.62
CA GLY A 63 6.59 6.72 -7.90
C GLY A 63 6.34 6.06 -6.54
N TRP A 64 7.22 5.17 -6.09
CA TRP A 64 6.98 4.35 -4.90
C TRP A 64 6.80 5.17 -3.61
N SER A 65 7.51 6.30 -3.45
CA SER A 65 7.37 7.15 -2.26
C SER A 65 6.01 7.84 -2.23
N ALA A 66 5.59 8.43 -3.36
CA ALA A 66 4.31 9.14 -3.49
C ALA A 66 3.11 8.21 -3.28
N VAL A 67 3.12 7.02 -3.89
CA VAL A 67 2.01 6.05 -3.72
C VAL A 67 1.95 5.50 -2.29
N LEU A 68 3.09 5.35 -1.62
CA LEU A 68 3.16 4.87 -0.24
C LEU A 68 2.70 5.95 0.75
N SER A 69 3.36 7.12 0.78
CA SER A 69 3.17 8.11 1.85
C SER A 69 1.88 8.91 1.69
N ASP A 70 1.60 9.39 0.47
CA ASP A 70 0.63 10.46 0.30
C ASP A 70 -0.78 9.92 0.04
N ASN A 71 -0.88 8.74 -0.57
CA ASN A 71 -2.17 8.17 -0.95
C ASN A 71 -2.53 6.93 -0.14
N SER A 72 -1.65 5.91 -0.07
CA SER A 72 -2.01 4.64 0.59
C SER A 72 -2.16 4.78 2.12
N LEU A 73 -1.19 5.42 2.80
CA LEU A 73 -1.28 5.67 4.24
C LEU A 73 -2.39 6.67 4.60
N ALA A 74 -2.70 7.62 3.70
CA ALA A 74 -3.80 8.56 3.89
C ALA A 74 -5.16 7.85 3.93
N CYS A 75 -5.38 6.80 3.13
CA CYS A 75 -6.61 6.01 3.20
C CYS A 75 -6.85 5.43 4.60
N PHE A 76 -5.82 4.88 5.26
CA PHE A 76 -5.94 4.37 6.63
C PHE A 76 -6.23 5.49 7.64
N ARG A 77 -5.55 6.64 7.52
CA ARG A 77 -5.75 7.79 8.41
C ARG A 77 -7.17 8.36 8.28
N GLN A 78 -7.71 8.41 7.07
CA GLN A 78 -9.10 8.82 6.82
C GLN A 78 -10.13 7.89 7.49
N GLN A 79 -9.76 6.63 7.73
CA GLN A 79 -10.56 5.68 8.51
C GLN A 79 -10.28 5.74 10.02
N GLY A 80 -9.46 6.69 10.48
CA GLY A 80 -9.09 6.82 11.89
C GLY A 80 -8.02 5.82 12.36
N VAL A 81 -7.36 5.10 11.45
CA VAL A 81 -6.30 4.15 11.81
C VAL A 81 -4.98 4.91 11.99
N ALA A 82 -4.39 4.81 13.18
CA ALA A 82 -3.09 5.39 13.46
C ALA A 82 -1.98 4.63 12.72
N LEU A 83 -0.90 5.33 12.32
CA LEU A 83 0.23 4.69 11.62
C LEU A 83 0.89 3.59 12.46
N ALA A 84 0.89 3.73 13.79
CA ALA A 84 1.42 2.71 14.71
C ALA A 84 0.61 1.40 14.70
N ASP A 85 -0.65 1.46 14.25
CA ASP A 85 -1.54 0.31 14.13
C ASP A 85 -1.51 -0.31 12.73
N LEU A 86 -0.56 0.09 11.89
CA LEU A 86 -0.36 -0.53 10.59
C LEU A 86 0.69 -1.63 10.67
N VAL A 87 0.43 -2.70 9.93
CA VAL A 87 1.37 -3.76 9.62
C VAL A 87 1.67 -3.68 8.13
N ILE A 88 2.95 -3.59 7.77
CA ILE A 88 3.40 -3.47 6.39
C ILE A 88 4.31 -4.65 6.08
N ALA A 89 3.89 -5.47 5.11
CA ALA A 89 4.69 -6.55 4.56
C ALA A 89 5.24 -6.15 3.19
N VAL A 90 6.50 -6.51 2.96
CA VAL A 90 7.22 -6.22 1.71
C VAL A 90 7.36 -7.52 0.94
N GLY A 91 6.82 -7.57 -0.27
CA GLY A 91 6.96 -8.76 -1.12
C GLY A 91 8.31 -8.81 -1.84
N ALA A 92 8.48 -9.82 -2.68
CA ALA A 92 9.70 -10.01 -3.44
C ALA A 92 9.93 -8.84 -4.41
N VAL A 93 11.16 -8.32 -4.43
CA VAL A 93 11.62 -7.25 -5.31
C VAL A 93 13.03 -7.58 -5.76
N TYR A 94 13.32 -7.35 -7.04
CA TYR A 94 14.64 -7.67 -7.60
C TYR A 94 15.72 -6.70 -7.12
N SER A 95 15.39 -5.41 -6.98
CA SER A 95 16.37 -4.36 -6.65
C SER A 95 16.53 -4.14 -5.14
N PRO A 96 17.72 -4.38 -4.55
CA PRO A 96 17.98 -4.11 -3.14
C PRO A 96 18.04 -2.61 -2.80
N LEU A 97 18.19 -1.72 -3.79
CA LEU A 97 18.16 -0.27 -3.58
C LEU A 97 16.76 0.21 -3.15
N LEU A 98 15.70 -0.37 -3.72
CA LEU A 98 14.32 -0.04 -3.34
C LEU A 98 14.03 -0.45 -1.89
N LEU A 99 14.54 -1.59 -1.45
CA LEU A 99 14.39 -2.06 -0.06
C LEU A 99 15.07 -1.12 0.95
N ARG A 100 16.28 -0.62 0.64
CA ARG A 100 17.01 0.31 1.53
C ARG A 100 16.26 1.63 1.70
N SER A 101 15.74 2.18 0.59
CA SER A 101 14.97 3.42 0.62
C SER A 101 13.65 3.25 1.36
N LEU A 102 12.96 2.12 1.19
CA LEU A 102 11.74 1.79 1.93
C LEU A 102 11.97 1.75 3.44
N ARG A 103 13.04 1.09 3.91
CA ARG A 103 13.36 1.01 5.35
C ARG A 103 13.48 2.40 5.98
N ARG A 104 14.02 3.40 5.26
CA ARG A 104 14.12 4.78 5.73
C ARG A 104 12.73 5.42 5.91
N ILE A 105 11.82 5.22 4.97
CA ILE A 105 10.44 5.76 5.06
C ILE A 105 9.68 5.06 6.19
N LEU A 106 9.74 3.73 6.27
CA LEU A 106 9.07 2.97 7.33
C LEU A 106 9.61 3.32 8.73
N SER A 107 10.92 3.56 8.86
CA SER A 107 11.49 4.03 10.14
C SER A 107 11.05 5.44 10.53
N ALA A 108 10.69 6.28 9.56
CA ALA A 108 10.18 7.62 9.82
C ALA A 108 8.69 7.63 10.18
N THR A 109 7.94 6.60 9.79
CA THR A 109 6.50 6.46 10.09
C THR A 109 6.20 5.55 11.28
N ALA A 110 7.18 4.76 11.73
CA ALA A 110 7.09 4.01 12.98
C ALA A 110 7.04 4.97 14.17
N GLY A 111 5.88 5.08 14.80
CA GLY A 111 5.76 5.70 16.13
C GLY A 111 6.66 4.96 17.15
N PRO A 112 6.91 5.55 18.34
CA PRO A 112 7.78 4.94 19.34
C PRO A 112 7.31 3.52 19.62
N ALA A 113 8.24 2.55 19.54
CA ALA A 113 7.98 1.16 19.87
C ALA A 113 7.37 1.10 21.28
N ARG A 114 6.11 0.67 21.40
CA ARG A 114 5.50 0.41 22.70
C ARG A 114 6.17 -0.85 23.27
N ARG A 115 6.69 -0.70 24.49
CA ARG A 115 7.33 -1.76 25.29
C ARG A 115 6.38 -2.90 25.59
#